data_AF-A0A2H5ZYQ1-F1
#
_entry.id   AF-A0A2H5ZYQ1-F1
#
_cell.length_a   1.000
_cell.length_b   1.000
_cell.length_c   1.000
_cell.angle_alpha   90.00
_cell.angle_beta   90.00
_cell.angle_gamma   90.00
#
_symmetry.space_group_name_H-M   'P 1'
#
loop_
_entity.id
_entity.type
_entity.pdbx_description
1 polymer ?
#
loop_
_entity_poly.entity_id
_entity_poly.type
_entity_poly.pdbx_seq_one_letter_code
_entity_poly.pdbx_strand_id
1 'polypeptide(L)'
;MGSDRPSWRQRIERWWQAVTERTPLPADAPGEPSTVPSALVVSSAQLGWLVAGLGPACRAEHASSLPDALELLATDHYDLIVLELHACDRPVADAVRAIRGFRQTPILLAAPRALREAVGQALRAGADEFVFTDVPPSPELVRHAVEHALLRRALRDVAATEADPVTGLLSAHAFQQLYEERRARSRLFGERFTVLRVQVLDLRRVEAAYGARSVELSLRHVAESLRRTVRSTDAVAHLGQGAFVAVLDNGDSRRVEAITERLHAAADAYRDPQHPELRLRVRVVHATGRAGQDPLAEAERKLGEASS
;
A
#
# COMPACT_ATOMS: atom_id res chain seq x y z
N MET A 1 -16.65 15.74 -7.17
CA MET A 1 -17.38 14.46 -7.05
C MET A 1 -16.54 13.56 -6.16
N GLY A 2 -16.97 13.42 -4.90
CA GLY A 2 -16.22 12.70 -3.88
C GLY A 2 -16.12 11.22 -4.24
N SER A 3 -14.92 10.65 -4.13
CA SER A 3 -14.73 9.21 -4.22
C SER A 3 -15.36 8.58 -2.98
N ASP A 4 -16.57 8.05 -3.13
CA ASP A 4 -17.30 7.36 -2.08
C ASP A 4 -16.68 5.96 -1.89
N ARG A 5 -15.45 5.93 -1.33
CA ARG A 5 -14.83 4.67 -0.90
C ARG A 5 -15.63 4.20 0.31
N PRO A 6 -16.22 2.99 0.27
CA PRO A 6 -17.02 2.50 1.38
C PRO A 6 -16.14 2.44 2.63
N SER A 7 -16.64 3.02 3.72
CA SER A 7 -16.06 2.89 5.04
C SER A 7 -15.83 1.42 5.40
N TRP A 8 -14.89 1.15 6.31
CA TRP A 8 -14.63 -0.22 6.76
C TRP A 8 -15.90 -0.92 7.28
N ARG A 9 -16.82 -0.16 7.90
CA ARG A 9 -18.15 -0.67 8.32
C ARG A 9 -18.96 -1.10 7.11
N GLN A 10 -19.04 -0.27 6.08
CA GLN A 10 -19.73 -0.61 4.83
C GLN A 10 -19.08 -1.80 4.11
N ARG A 11 -17.75 -1.97 4.17
CA ARG A 11 -17.09 -3.17 3.59
C ARG A 11 -17.46 -4.45 4.34
N ILE A 12 -17.46 -4.41 5.67
CA ILE A 12 -17.87 -5.53 6.52
C ILE A 12 -19.37 -5.82 6.34
N GLU A 13 -20.23 -4.81 6.40
CA GLU A 13 -21.68 -4.93 6.19
C GLU A 13 -22.01 -5.48 4.80
N ARG A 14 -21.33 -5.01 3.75
CA ARG A 14 -21.52 -5.53 2.38
C ARG A 14 -21.09 -7.00 2.28
N TRP A 15 -19.95 -7.36 2.85
CA TRP A 15 -19.49 -8.75 2.86
C TRP A 15 -20.50 -9.64 3.61
N TRP A 16 -21.04 -9.17 4.74
CA TRP A 16 -22.06 -9.87 5.50
C TRP A 16 -23.40 -10.01 4.78
N GLN A 17 -23.93 -8.94 4.20
CA GLN A 17 -25.18 -8.97 3.45
C GLN A 17 -25.11 -10.00 2.33
N ALA A 18 -24.01 -9.98 1.57
CA ALA A 18 -23.80 -10.93 0.50
C ALA A 18 -23.71 -12.38 1.03
N VAL A 19 -22.89 -12.65 2.06
CA VAL A 19 -22.72 -14.00 2.63
C VAL A 19 -24.00 -14.58 3.26
N THR A 20 -24.96 -13.74 3.65
CA THR A 20 -26.16 -14.14 4.40
C THR A 20 -27.42 -14.26 3.53
N GLU A 21 -27.50 -13.58 2.38
CA GLU A 21 -28.67 -13.59 1.49
C GLU A 21 -28.60 -14.65 0.38
N ARG A 22 -29.76 -15.22 -0.02
CA ARG A 22 -29.87 -16.45 -0.84
C ARG A 22 -30.32 -16.23 -2.29
N THR A 23 -30.23 -15.01 -2.82
CA THR A 23 -30.90 -14.64 -4.09
C THR A 23 -29.89 -14.38 -5.23
N PRO A 24 -30.12 -14.82 -6.49
CA PRO A 24 -29.16 -14.62 -7.56
C PRO A 24 -29.11 -13.15 -7.98
N LEU A 25 -27.90 -12.61 -8.10
CA LEU A 25 -27.67 -11.29 -8.67
C LEU A 25 -27.84 -11.33 -10.20
N PRO A 26 -28.38 -10.28 -10.83
CA PRO A 26 -28.60 -10.22 -12.27
C PRO A 26 -27.28 -10.17 -13.06
N ALA A 27 -27.30 -10.71 -14.28
CA ALA A 27 -26.15 -10.88 -15.17
C ALA A 27 -25.59 -9.55 -15.72
N ASP A 28 -24.28 -9.59 -15.96
CA ASP A 28 -23.32 -8.48 -16.11
C ASP A 28 -23.62 -7.40 -17.15
N ALA A 29 -23.28 -6.15 -16.79
CA ALA A 29 -22.88 -5.08 -17.69
C ALA A 29 -21.39 -4.75 -17.45
N PRO A 30 -20.63 -4.35 -18.48
CA PRO A 30 -19.17 -4.28 -18.38
C PRO A 30 -18.72 -3.07 -17.55
N GLY A 31 -18.07 -3.32 -16.42
CA GLY A 31 -17.19 -2.35 -15.74
C GLY A 31 -17.52 -1.98 -14.29
N GLU A 32 -18.52 -2.58 -13.63
CA GLU A 32 -18.72 -2.38 -12.19
C GLU A 32 -18.02 -3.47 -11.36
N PRO A 33 -17.40 -3.15 -10.20
CA PRO A 33 -16.83 -4.15 -9.31
C PRO A 33 -17.92 -5.12 -8.85
N SER A 34 -17.75 -6.40 -9.19
CA SER A 34 -18.58 -7.54 -8.78
C SER A 34 -19.08 -7.37 -7.35
N THR A 35 -20.39 -7.29 -7.16
CA THR A 35 -21.05 -7.14 -5.85
C THR A 35 -20.97 -8.41 -4.99
N VAL A 36 -20.52 -9.52 -5.59
CA VAL A 36 -20.34 -10.82 -4.93
C VAL A 36 -18.96 -10.87 -4.26
N PRO A 37 -18.88 -11.11 -2.93
CA PRO A 37 -17.62 -11.22 -2.22
C PRO A 37 -16.82 -12.40 -2.78
N SER A 38 -15.52 -12.20 -2.93
CA SER A 38 -14.64 -13.14 -3.61
C SER A 38 -13.44 -13.53 -2.73
N ALA A 39 -13.12 -14.82 -2.72
CA ALA A 39 -11.98 -15.36 -1.99
C ALA A 39 -11.06 -16.13 -2.94
N LEU A 40 -9.77 -15.82 -2.91
CA LEU A 40 -8.75 -16.64 -3.54
C LEU A 40 -8.23 -17.67 -2.53
N VAL A 41 -8.39 -18.95 -2.84
CA VAL A 41 -7.97 -20.07 -2.00
C VAL A 41 -6.72 -20.69 -2.61
N VAL A 42 -5.60 -20.52 -1.93
CA VAL A 42 -4.30 -21.05 -2.34
C VAL A 42 -4.04 -22.33 -1.55
N SER A 43 -4.28 -23.48 -2.18
CA SER A 43 -4.21 -24.79 -1.53
C SER A 43 -3.86 -25.88 -2.55
N SER A 44 -3.15 -26.93 -2.12
CA SER A 44 -2.86 -28.06 -3.01
C SER A 44 -4.07 -28.96 -3.26
N ALA A 45 -5.11 -28.84 -2.44
CA ALA A 45 -6.36 -29.57 -2.54
C ALA A 45 -7.57 -28.67 -2.23
N GLN A 46 -8.77 -29.09 -2.63
CA GLN A 46 -10.00 -28.37 -2.28
C GLN A 46 -10.26 -28.44 -0.77
N LEU A 47 -10.46 -27.28 -0.16
CA LEU A 47 -10.78 -27.16 1.27
C LEU A 47 -12.30 -27.17 1.46
N GLY A 48 -12.92 -28.36 1.46
CA GLY A 48 -14.39 -28.49 1.54
C GLY A 48 -15.02 -27.82 2.77
N TRP A 49 -14.30 -27.77 3.89
CA TRP A 49 -14.73 -27.08 5.12
C TRP A 49 -14.77 -25.55 4.97
N LEU A 50 -13.97 -24.99 4.07
CA LEU A 50 -13.84 -23.55 3.88
C LEU A 50 -15.09 -22.96 3.22
N VAL A 51 -15.67 -23.67 2.25
CA VAL A 51 -16.87 -23.24 1.52
C VAL A 51 -18.06 -23.01 2.48
N ALA A 52 -18.25 -23.91 3.44
CA ALA A 52 -19.30 -23.77 4.45
C ALA A 52 -19.09 -22.54 5.35
N GLY A 53 -17.83 -22.22 5.67
CA GLY A 53 -17.47 -21.07 6.50
C GLY A 53 -17.52 -19.71 5.77
N LEU A 54 -17.15 -19.68 4.49
CA LEU A 54 -17.25 -18.49 3.62
C LEU A 54 -18.70 -18.17 3.24
N GLY A 55 -19.58 -19.16 3.29
CA GLY A 55 -21.00 -19.05 2.97
C GLY A 55 -21.31 -19.14 1.47
N PRO A 56 -22.57 -19.46 1.12
CA PRO A 56 -22.96 -19.90 -0.23
C PRO A 56 -22.90 -18.80 -1.30
N ALA A 57 -22.84 -17.54 -0.90
CA ALA A 57 -22.80 -16.40 -1.80
C ALA A 57 -21.38 -15.86 -2.03
N CYS A 58 -20.35 -16.43 -1.37
CA CYS A 58 -18.97 -16.05 -1.62
C CYS A 58 -18.42 -16.85 -2.82
N ARG A 59 -17.89 -16.14 -3.83
CA ARG A 59 -17.20 -16.77 -4.96
C ARG A 59 -15.79 -17.16 -4.52
N ALA A 60 -15.56 -18.45 -4.31
CA ALA A 60 -14.23 -18.99 -4.04
C ALA A 60 -13.57 -19.44 -5.35
N GLU A 61 -12.42 -18.85 -5.66
CA GLU A 61 -11.56 -19.29 -6.76
C GLU A 61 -10.34 -20.01 -6.19
N HIS A 62 -9.87 -21.05 -6.88
CA HIS A 62 -8.83 -21.95 -6.38
C HIS A 62 -7.55 -21.79 -7.19
N ALA A 63 -6.43 -21.59 -6.48
CA ALA A 63 -5.09 -21.63 -7.02
C ALA A 63 -4.34 -22.81 -6.40
N SER A 64 -3.72 -23.65 -7.23
CA SER A 64 -3.06 -24.87 -6.77
C SER A 64 -1.70 -24.60 -6.11
N SER A 65 -1.13 -23.42 -6.36
CA SER A 65 0.18 -23.01 -5.90
C SER A 65 0.26 -21.49 -5.70
N LEU A 66 1.27 -21.03 -4.96
CA LEU A 66 1.54 -19.59 -4.79
C LEU A 66 1.81 -18.87 -6.13
N PRO A 67 2.61 -19.41 -7.08
CA PRO A 67 2.77 -18.79 -8.39
C PRO A 67 1.45 -18.58 -9.15
N ASP A 68 0.59 -19.60 -9.21
CA ASP A 68 -0.74 -19.47 -9.85
C ASP A 68 -1.58 -18.38 -9.18
N ALA A 69 -1.52 -18.33 -7.85
CA ALA A 69 -2.22 -17.32 -7.07
C ALA A 69 -1.70 -15.90 -7.38
N LEU A 70 -0.39 -15.73 -7.56
CA LEU A 70 0.20 -14.43 -7.89
C LEU A 70 -0.17 -13.99 -9.32
N GLU A 71 -0.31 -14.91 -10.27
CA GLU A 71 -0.80 -14.61 -11.62
C GLU A 71 -2.25 -14.10 -11.57
N LEU A 72 -3.13 -14.80 -10.84
CA LEU A 72 -4.52 -14.37 -10.63
C LEU A 72 -4.60 -13.02 -9.90
N LEU A 73 -3.77 -12.80 -8.87
CA LEU A 73 -3.74 -11.54 -8.14
C LEU A 73 -3.22 -10.36 -8.98
N ALA A 74 -2.51 -10.62 -10.08
CA ALA A 74 -2.07 -9.58 -11.00
C ALA A 74 -3.22 -9.02 -11.85
N THR A 75 -4.16 -9.86 -12.26
CA THR A 75 -5.31 -9.49 -13.10
C THR A 75 -6.56 -9.16 -12.29
N ASP A 76 -6.80 -9.90 -11.22
CA ASP A 76 -8.07 -9.92 -10.50
C ASP A 76 -7.95 -9.34 -9.08
N HIS A 77 -9.11 -8.97 -8.54
CA HIS A 77 -9.25 -8.46 -7.18
C HIS A 77 -10.08 -9.45 -6.36
N TYR A 78 -9.58 -9.76 -5.16
CA TYR A 78 -10.27 -10.60 -4.19
C TYR A 78 -10.45 -9.85 -2.88
N ASP A 79 -11.53 -10.17 -2.17
CA ASP A 79 -11.87 -9.61 -0.85
C ASP A 79 -11.16 -10.33 0.29
N LEU A 80 -10.75 -11.59 0.06
CA LEU A 80 -10.03 -12.42 1.01
C LEU A 80 -9.02 -13.31 0.26
N ILE A 81 -7.86 -13.54 0.87
CA ILE A 81 -6.93 -14.58 0.45
C ILE A 81 -6.84 -15.61 1.56
N VAL A 82 -7.10 -16.87 1.25
CA VAL A 82 -6.88 -18.00 2.13
C VAL A 82 -5.63 -18.72 1.69
N LEU A 83 -4.58 -18.69 2.51
CA LEU A 83 -3.28 -19.24 2.18
C LEU A 83 -3.01 -20.50 3.00
N GLU A 84 -3.05 -21.67 2.36
CA GLU A 84 -2.63 -22.91 2.98
C GLU A 84 -1.10 -22.99 3.02
N LEU A 85 -0.53 -23.22 4.21
CA LEU A 85 0.92 -23.24 4.39
C LEU A 85 1.62 -24.33 3.55
N HIS A 86 0.96 -25.46 3.32
CA HIS A 86 1.51 -26.55 2.51
C HIS A 86 1.56 -26.25 1.01
N ALA A 87 0.75 -25.29 0.53
CA ALA A 87 0.75 -24.86 -0.87
C ALA A 87 1.84 -23.82 -1.18
N CYS A 88 2.59 -23.38 -0.16
CA CYS A 88 3.68 -22.43 -0.33
C CYS A 88 4.95 -23.17 -0.82
N ASP A 89 5.51 -22.71 -1.94
CA ASP A 89 6.79 -23.15 -2.51
C ASP A 89 8.02 -22.59 -1.75
N ARG A 90 7.78 -21.80 -0.70
CA ARG A 90 8.76 -21.01 0.04
C ARG A 90 8.33 -20.84 1.49
N PRO A 91 9.20 -20.33 2.39
CA PRO A 91 8.79 -19.99 3.75
C PRO A 91 7.55 -19.09 3.73
N VAL A 92 6.52 -19.43 4.53
CA VAL A 92 5.23 -18.73 4.49
C VAL A 92 5.35 -17.23 4.76
N ALA A 93 6.32 -16.80 5.56
CA ALA A 93 6.60 -15.38 5.76
C ALA A 93 6.98 -14.66 4.45
N ASP A 94 7.75 -15.32 3.59
CA ASP A 94 8.12 -14.78 2.28
C ASP A 94 6.95 -14.84 1.29
N ALA A 95 6.10 -15.86 1.37
CA ALA A 95 4.86 -15.93 0.60
C ALA A 95 3.91 -14.77 0.95
N VAL A 96 3.71 -14.52 2.25
CA VAL A 96 2.90 -13.39 2.73
C VAL A 96 3.48 -12.06 2.28
N ARG A 97 4.80 -11.86 2.37
CA ARG A 97 5.46 -10.64 1.86
C ARG A 97 5.29 -10.49 0.35
N ALA A 98 5.36 -11.59 -0.41
CA ALA A 98 5.13 -11.56 -1.85
C ALA A 98 3.71 -11.07 -2.15
N ILE A 99 2.68 -11.69 -1.56
CA ILE A 99 1.27 -11.28 -1.72
C ILE A 99 1.07 -9.82 -1.31
N ARG A 100 1.65 -9.41 -0.17
CA ARG A 100 1.62 -8.03 0.34
C ARG A 100 2.33 -7.02 -0.57
N GLY A 101 3.23 -7.49 -1.44
CA GLY A 101 3.85 -6.69 -2.50
C GLY A 101 2.97 -6.47 -3.73
N PHE A 102 1.78 -7.09 -3.80
CA PHE A 102 0.79 -6.85 -4.85
C PHE A 102 -0.52 -6.30 -4.30
N ARG A 103 -0.98 -6.83 -3.16
CA ARG A 103 -2.32 -6.59 -2.64
C ARG A 103 -2.31 -6.45 -1.12
N GLN A 104 -3.11 -5.50 -0.68
CA GLN A 104 -3.45 -5.28 0.72
C GLN A 104 -4.67 -6.10 1.17
N THR A 105 -5.15 -7.03 0.35
CA THR A 105 -6.29 -7.93 0.67
C THR A 105 -6.03 -8.72 1.97
N PRO A 106 -7.01 -8.84 2.89
CA PRO A 106 -6.89 -9.66 4.08
C PRO A 106 -6.35 -11.08 3.78
N ILE A 107 -5.37 -11.53 4.55
CA ILE A 107 -4.81 -12.89 4.43
C ILE A 107 -5.19 -13.70 5.67
N LEU A 108 -5.97 -14.75 5.46
CA LEU A 108 -6.26 -15.81 6.43
C LEU A 108 -5.35 -17.01 6.15
N LEU A 109 -4.54 -17.39 7.13
CA LEU A 109 -3.68 -18.57 7.03
C LEU A 109 -4.44 -19.84 7.40
N ALA A 110 -4.27 -20.90 6.61
CA ALA A 110 -4.73 -22.25 6.95
C ALA A 110 -3.51 -23.14 7.20
N ALA A 111 -3.38 -23.69 8.41
CA ALA A 111 -2.18 -24.42 8.81
C ALA A 111 -2.48 -25.56 9.80
N PRO A 112 -1.72 -26.66 9.81
CA PRO A 112 -1.71 -27.56 10.96
C PRO A 112 -1.01 -26.91 12.15
N ARG A 113 -1.38 -27.30 13.37
CA ARG A 113 -0.81 -26.79 14.63
C ARG A 113 0.66 -27.11 14.80
N ALA A 114 1.14 -28.16 14.14
CA ALA A 114 2.57 -28.48 14.03
C ALA A 114 3.40 -27.31 13.45
N LEU A 115 2.81 -26.46 12.59
CA LEU A 115 3.46 -25.31 11.97
C LEU A 115 3.21 -23.98 12.71
N ARG A 116 2.79 -24.02 13.99
CA ARG A 116 2.49 -22.81 14.79
C ARG A 116 3.59 -21.75 14.78
N GLU A 117 4.86 -22.16 14.69
CA GLU A 117 5.99 -21.22 14.67
C GLU A 117 6.06 -20.47 13.33
N ALA A 118 5.84 -21.17 12.21
CA ALA A 118 5.71 -20.56 10.89
C ALA A 118 4.50 -19.62 10.80
N VAL A 119 3.38 -19.97 11.43
CA VAL A 119 2.21 -19.06 11.57
C VAL A 119 2.61 -17.77 12.28
N GLY A 120 3.35 -17.86 13.39
CA GLY A 120 3.84 -16.68 14.10
C GLY A 120 4.79 -15.80 13.26
N GLN A 121 5.58 -16.40 12.37
CA GLN A 121 6.40 -15.66 11.41
C GLN A 121 5.55 -14.99 10.32
N ALA A 122 4.54 -15.68 9.79
CA ALA A 122 3.62 -15.17 8.78
C ALA A 122 2.77 -14.00 9.29
N LEU A 123 2.29 -14.05 10.53
CA LEU A 123 1.57 -12.93 11.17
C LEU A 123 2.45 -11.68 11.27
N ARG A 124 3.73 -11.84 11.65
CA ARG A 124 4.72 -10.74 11.66
C ARG A 124 5.05 -10.22 10.25
N ALA A 125 4.91 -11.08 9.24
CA ALA A 125 5.14 -10.73 7.84
C ALA A 125 3.94 -10.02 7.18
N GLY A 126 2.79 -9.92 7.85
CA GLY A 126 1.63 -9.16 7.38
C GLY A 126 0.35 -9.96 7.16
N ALA A 127 0.30 -11.25 7.54
CA ALA A 127 -0.96 -11.97 7.60
C ALA A 127 -1.88 -11.36 8.67
N ASP A 128 -3.19 -11.51 8.48
CA ASP A 128 -4.19 -10.84 9.34
C ASP A 128 -4.75 -11.79 10.38
N GLU A 129 -5.03 -13.03 9.99
CA GLU A 129 -5.56 -14.06 10.90
C GLU A 129 -5.12 -15.47 10.47
N PHE A 130 -5.38 -16.47 11.31
CA PHE A 130 -5.13 -17.88 11.01
C PHE A 130 -6.24 -18.81 11.51
N VAL A 131 -6.32 -19.99 10.93
CA VAL A 131 -7.11 -21.13 11.40
C VAL A 131 -6.27 -22.39 11.39
N PHE A 132 -6.37 -23.19 12.47
CA PHE A 132 -5.73 -24.49 12.52
C PHE A 132 -6.58 -25.57 11.87
N THR A 133 -5.95 -26.45 11.08
CA THR A 133 -6.62 -27.42 10.21
C THR A 133 -6.34 -28.88 10.59
N ASP A 134 -5.76 -29.16 11.76
CA ASP A 134 -5.53 -30.52 12.26
C ASP A 134 -6.84 -31.31 12.37
N VAL A 135 -7.94 -30.59 12.62
CA VAL A 135 -9.32 -31.05 12.50
C VAL A 135 -10.04 -30.04 11.60
N PRO A 136 -10.95 -30.46 10.70
CA PRO A 136 -11.75 -29.52 9.92
C PRO A 136 -12.44 -28.50 10.84
N PRO A 137 -12.16 -27.19 10.69
CA PRO A 137 -12.74 -26.18 11.56
C PRO A 137 -14.24 -26.07 11.31
N SER A 138 -14.99 -25.70 12.37
CA SER A 138 -16.42 -25.49 12.21
C SER A 138 -16.69 -24.26 11.32
N PRO A 139 -17.82 -24.20 10.60
CA PRO A 139 -18.19 -23.04 9.80
C PRO A 139 -18.19 -21.72 10.59
N GLU A 140 -18.58 -21.76 11.86
CA GLU A 140 -18.61 -20.60 12.76
C GLU A 140 -17.20 -20.10 13.07
N LEU A 141 -16.25 -21.02 13.31
CA LEU A 141 -14.85 -20.66 13.57
C LEU A 141 -14.21 -20.02 12.33
N VAL A 142 -14.47 -20.57 11.14
CA VAL A 142 -13.99 -20.00 9.88
C VAL A 142 -14.55 -18.60 9.68
N ARG A 143 -15.86 -18.42 9.90
CA ARG A 143 -16.52 -17.12 9.77
C ARG A 143 -15.92 -16.08 10.72
N HIS A 144 -15.74 -16.45 11.98
CA HIS A 144 -15.12 -15.60 12.98
C HIS A 144 -13.67 -15.21 12.60
N ALA A 145 -12.88 -16.17 12.10
CA ALA A 145 -11.52 -15.90 11.63
C ALA A 145 -11.50 -14.94 10.43
N VAL A 146 -12.45 -15.08 9.50
CA VAL A 146 -12.59 -14.16 8.37
C VAL A 146 -12.98 -12.75 8.83
N GLU A 147 -13.96 -12.63 9.74
CA GLU A 147 -14.34 -11.34 10.33
C GLU A 147 -13.16 -10.65 10.99
N HIS A 148 -12.38 -11.40 11.77
CA HIS A 148 -11.18 -10.87 12.42
C HIS A 148 -10.09 -10.48 11.43
N ALA A 149 -9.88 -11.25 10.36
CA ALA A 149 -8.95 -10.88 9.30
C ALA A 149 -9.35 -9.55 8.64
N LEU A 150 -10.64 -9.41 8.29
CA LEU A 150 -11.21 -8.21 7.68
C LEU A 150 -11.08 -6.99 8.61
N LEU A 151 -11.44 -7.15 9.88
CA LEU A 151 -11.37 -6.08 10.88
C LEU A 151 -9.93 -5.66 11.16
N ARG A 152 -9.00 -6.61 11.38
CA ARG A 152 -7.58 -6.31 11.61
C ARG A 152 -6.97 -5.58 10.43
N ARG A 153 -7.31 -6.00 9.21
CA ARG A 153 -6.87 -5.32 7.99
C ARG A 153 -7.41 -3.89 7.93
N ALA A 154 -8.70 -3.71 8.14
CA ALA A 154 -9.32 -2.39 8.18
C ALA A 154 -8.72 -1.48 9.27
N LEU A 155 -8.45 -2.01 10.46
CA LEU A 155 -7.81 -1.25 11.55
C LEU A 155 -6.37 -0.88 11.22
N ARG A 156 -5.62 -1.77 10.55
CA ARG A 156 -4.28 -1.44 10.02
C ARG A 156 -4.37 -0.34 8.98
N ASP A 157 -5.36 -0.37 8.10
CA ASP A 157 -5.60 0.67 7.09
C ASP A 157 -6.04 2.00 7.73
N VAL A 158 -6.72 1.98 8.88
CA VAL A 158 -7.11 3.21 9.62
C VAL A 158 -5.95 3.76 10.47
N ALA A 159 -5.17 2.90 11.12
CA ALA A 159 -3.98 3.29 11.88
C ALA A 159 -2.86 3.78 10.95
N ALA A 160 -2.81 3.28 9.72
CA ALA A 160 -2.06 3.82 8.61
C ALA A 160 -2.86 4.96 7.97
N THR A 161 -2.92 6.13 8.61
CA THR A 161 -3.51 7.32 7.96
C THR A 161 -2.78 7.54 6.63
N GLU A 162 -3.46 7.24 5.52
CA GLU A 162 -2.88 7.24 4.18
C GLU A 162 -2.32 8.63 3.83
N ALA A 163 -2.79 9.68 4.50
CA ALA A 163 -2.32 11.05 4.33
C ALA A 163 -1.67 11.63 5.60
N ASP A 164 -0.57 12.36 5.40
CA ASP A 164 0.06 13.22 6.39
C ASP A 164 -0.87 14.40 6.74
N PRO A 165 -1.13 14.69 8.02
CA PRO A 165 -2.14 15.68 8.44
C PRO A 165 -1.76 17.13 8.11
N VAL A 166 -0.48 17.43 7.90
CA VAL A 166 -0.01 18.77 7.60
C VAL A 166 -0.13 19.06 6.11
N THR A 167 0.34 18.11 5.29
CA THR A 167 0.55 18.29 3.85
C THR A 167 -0.54 17.63 2.99
N GLY A 168 -1.29 16.69 3.56
CA GLY A 168 -2.28 15.87 2.87
C GLY A 168 -1.67 14.89 1.86
N LEU A 169 -0.33 14.80 1.74
CA LEU A 169 0.39 13.83 0.91
C LEU A 169 0.40 12.45 1.55
N LEU A 170 0.87 11.42 0.85
CA LEU A 170 1.03 10.10 1.48
C LEU A 170 1.91 10.19 2.74
N SER A 171 1.53 9.46 3.79
CA SER A 171 2.37 9.34 4.98
C SER A 171 3.62 8.48 4.69
N ALA A 172 4.64 8.59 5.55
CA ALA A 172 5.86 7.78 5.43
C ALA A 172 5.58 6.27 5.36
N HIS A 173 4.58 5.81 6.13
CA HIS A 173 4.18 4.41 6.13
C HIS A 173 3.50 3.99 4.82
N ALA A 174 2.53 4.78 4.34
CA ALA A 174 1.83 4.50 3.08
C ALA A 174 2.81 4.51 1.88
N PHE A 175 3.79 5.41 1.91
CA PHE A 175 4.88 5.43 0.93
C PHE A 175 5.70 4.15 0.95
N GLN A 176 6.11 3.66 2.13
CA GLN A 176 6.96 2.48 2.21
C GLN A 176 6.29 1.25 1.61
N GLN A 177 4.98 1.07 1.83
CA GLN A 177 4.22 -0.01 1.22
C GLN A 177 4.22 0.12 -0.31
N LEU A 178 3.83 1.28 -0.85
CA LEU A 178 3.82 1.55 -2.29
C LEU A 178 5.20 1.37 -2.93
N TYR A 179 6.25 1.79 -2.24
CA TYR A 179 7.63 1.70 -2.72
C TYR A 179 8.09 0.24 -2.86
N GLU A 180 7.80 -0.60 -1.87
CA GLU A 180 8.13 -2.03 -1.94
C GLU A 180 7.34 -2.75 -3.04
N GLU A 181 6.06 -2.42 -3.23
CA GLU A 181 5.26 -2.91 -4.36
C GLU A 181 5.91 -2.52 -5.70
N ARG A 182 6.36 -1.26 -5.82
CA ARG A 182 7.04 -0.78 -7.02
C ARG A 182 8.37 -1.49 -7.28
N ARG A 183 9.16 -1.74 -6.24
CA ARG A 183 10.42 -2.51 -6.34
C ARG A 183 10.16 -3.96 -6.75
N ALA A 184 9.11 -4.58 -6.21
CA ALA A 184 8.71 -5.93 -6.61
C ALA A 184 8.35 -6.00 -8.09
N ARG A 185 7.52 -5.07 -8.60
CA ARG A 185 7.20 -4.97 -10.03
C ARG A 185 8.42 -4.74 -10.92
N SER A 186 9.32 -3.84 -10.51
CA SER A 186 10.57 -3.59 -11.24
C SER A 186 11.47 -4.84 -11.33
N ARG A 187 11.51 -5.67 -10.28
CA ARG A 187 12.22 -6.96 -10.28
C ARG A 187 11.61 -7.95 -11.26
N LEU A 188 10.28 -8.08 -11.26
CA LEU A 188 9.57 -9.09 -12.03
C LEU A 188 9.46 -8.75 -13.51
N PHE A 189 9.16 -7.49 -13.83
CA PHE A 189 8.84 -7.06 -15.19
C PHE A 189 9.95 -6.22 -15.84
N GLY A 190 11.04 -5.95 -15.12
CA GLY A 190 12.12 -5.08 -15.61
C GLY A 190 11.69 -3.61 -15.76
N GLU A 191 10.55 -3.22 -15.17
CA GLU A 191 10.03 -1.85 -15.23
C GLU A 191 11.03 -0.86 -14.61
N ARG A 192 11.15 0.32 -15.23
CA ARG A 192 12.03 1.40 -14.78
C ARG A 192 11.21 2.46 -14.07
N PHE A 193 11.71 2.93 -12.94
CA PHE A 193 11.06 4.00 -12.20
C PHE A 193 12.10 4.91 -11.53
N THR A 194 11.71 6.14 -11.28
CA THR A 194 12.57 7.16 -10.68
C THR A 194 12.04 7.56 -9.32
N VAL A 195 12.95 7.70 -8.35
CA VAL A 195 12.67 8.30 -7.06
C VAL A 195 13.23 9.72 -7.07
N LEU A 196 12.37 10.68 -6.77
CA LEU A 196 12.72 12.07 -6.52
C LEU A 196 12.70 12.30 -5.00
N ARG A 197 13.81 12.77 -4.42
CA ARG A 197 13.89 13.18 -3.02
C ARG A 197 13.97 14.70 -2.94
N VAL A 198 13.11 15.28 -2.11
CA VAL A 198 13.04 16.73 -1.90
C VAL A 198 13.21 17.00 -0.40
N GLN A 199 14.13 17.88 -0.04
CA GLN A 199 14.39 18.27 1.35
C GLN A 199 14.22 19.77 1.50
N VAL A 200 13.37 20.20 2.43
CA VAL A 200 13.30 21.61 2.85
C VAL A 200 14.49 21.92 3.75
N LEU A 201 15.21 22.98 3.42
CA LEU A 201 16.41 23.39 4.16
C LEU A 201 16.06 24.32 5.32
N ASP A 202 16.91 24.33 6.35
CA ASP A 202 16.84 25.26 7.49
C ASP A 202 15.53 25.29 8.30
N LEU A 203 14.68 24.25 8.23
CA LEU A 203 13.38 24.23 8.93
C LEU A 203 13.48 24.53 10.42
N ARG A 204 14.51 24.03 11.11
CA ARG A 204 14.74 24.33 12.54
C ARG A 204 15.00 25.81 12.79
N ARG A 205 15.71 26.49 11.88
CA ARG A 205 15.95 27.94 11.98
C ARG A 205 14.68 28.72 11.67
N VAL A 206 13.90 28.26 10.69
CA VAL A 206 12.60 28.85 10.36
C VAL A 206 11.65 28.74 11.55
N GLU A 207 11.58 27.57 12.19
CA GLU A 207 10.76 27.37 13.39
C GLU A 207 11.18 28.30 14.53
N ALA A 208 12.48 28.41 14.78
CA ALA A 208 13.01 29.27 15.83
C ALA A 208 12.77 30.77 15.58
N ALA A 209 12.79 31.21 14.31
CA ALA A 209 12.66 32.62 13.94
C ALA A 209 11.20 33.06 13.69
N TYR A 210 10.37 32.18 13.14
CA TYR A 210 9.05 32.50 12.59
C TYR A 210 7.92 31.60 13.12
N GLY A 211 8.24 30.65 14.00
CA GLY A 211 7.28 29.78 14.67
C GLY A 211 6.76 28.60 13.84
N ALA A 212 6.06 27.69 14.53
CA ALA A 212 5.54 26.44 13.97
C ALA A 212 4.53 26.65 12.83
N ARG A 213 3.78 27.77 12.85
CA ARG A 213 2.81 28.08 11.80
C ARG A 213 3.48 28.34 10.45
N SER A 214 4.58 29.08 10.45
CA SER A 214 5.36 29.37 9.24
C SER A 214 5.99 28.11 8.66
N VAL A 215 6.40 27.17 9.53
CA VAL A 215 6.85 25.82 9.12
C VAL A 215 5.72 25.05 8.46
N GLU A 216 4.56 24.98 9.09
CA GLU A 216 3.37 24.29 8.55
C GLU A 216 2.98 24.83 7.16
N LEU A 217 2.97 26.15 6.99
CA LEU A 217 2.68 26.81 5.70
C LEU A 217 3.74 26.51 4.65
N SER A 218 5.02 26.56 5.02
CA SER A 218 6.13 26.22 4.14
C SER A 218 6.03 24.77 3.65
N LEU A 219 5.73 23.83 4.55
CA LEU A 219 5.55 22.41 4.21
C LEU A 219 4.36 22.19 3.28
N ARG A 220 3.22 22.86 3.53
CA ARG A 220 2.05 22.81 2.64
C ARG A 220 2.36 23.35 1.25
N HIS A 221 3.07 24.47 1.16
CA HIS A 221 3.45 25.06 -0.12
C HIS A 221 4.32 24.11 -0.95
N VAL A 222 5.32 23.47 -0.33
CA VAL A 222 6.15 22.46 -1.02
C VAL A 222 5.31 21.27 -1.47
N ALA A 223 4.42 20.79 -0.60
CA ALA A 223 3.54 19.66 -0.91
C ALA A 223 2.62 19.94 -2.11
N GLU A 224 1.99 21.11 -2.14
CA GLU A 224 1.16 21.56 -3.26
C GLU A 224 1.98 21.75 -4.54
N SER A 225 3.15 22.37 -4.43
CA SER A 225 4.05 22.60 -5.57
C SER A 225 4.51 21.28 -6.19
N LEU A 226 4.85 20.29 -5.35
CA LEU A 226 5.23 18.96 -5.78
C LEU A 226 4.06 18.25 -6.47
N ARG A 227 2.87 18.27 -5.87
CA ARG A 227 1.63 17.70 -6.45
C ARG A 227 1.28 18.29 -7.82
N ARG A 228 1.37 19.61 -7.99
CA ARG A 228 1.05 20.29 -9.26
C ARG A 228 2.06 19.99 -10.36
N THR A 229 3.27 19.60 -9.97
CA THR A 229 4.40 19.43 -10.88
C THR A 229 4.52 17.99 -11.39
N VAL A 230 4.09 17.02 -10.60
CA VAL A 230 4.01 15.60 -10.99
C VAL A 230 2.66 15.27 -11.63
N ARG A 231 2.52 14.07 -12.22
CA ARG A 231 1.24 13.59 -12.75
C ARG A 231 0.38 13.06 -11.61
N SER A 232 -0.93 12.98 -11.84
CA SER A 232 -1.88 12.36 -10.92
C SER A 232 -1.59 10.87 -10.66
N THR A 233 -0.88 10.19 -11.57
CA THR A 233 -0.49 8.78 -11.43
C THR A 233 0.80 8.59 -10.62
N ASP A 234 1.58 9.65 -10.41
CA ASP A 234 2.81 9.55 -9.62
C ASP A 234 2.47 9.58 -8.12
N ALA A 235 3.16 8.76 -7.33
CA ALA A 235 2.98 8.74 -5.89
C ALA A 235 3.83 9.83 -5.24
N VAL A 236 3.26 10.58 -4.29
CA VAL A 236 3.97 11.64 -3.56
C VAL A 236 3.70 11.50 -2.07
N ALA A 237 4.76 11.58 -1.26
CA ALA A 237 4.68 11.40 0.18
C ALA A 237 5.50 12.43 0.97
N HIS A 238 5.05 12.70 2.19
CA HIS A 238 5.80 13.40 3.22
C HIS A 238 6.35 12.39 4.22
N LEU A 239 7.69 12.32 4.31
CA LEU A 239 8.39 11.39 5.20
C LEU A 239 8.63 11.99 6.60
N GLY A 240 8.22 13.24 6.83
CA GLY A 240 8.47 13.99 8.05
C GLY A 240 9.72 14.88 7.97
N GLN A 241 9.84 15.82 8.91
CA GLN A 241 11.00 16.72 9.05
C GLN A 241 11.37 17.49 7.76
N GLY A 242 10.37 17.82 6.93
CA GLY A 242 10.59 18.51 5.65
C GLY A 242 11.16 17.63 4.54
N ALA A 243 11.19 16.32 4.72
CA ALA A 243 11.59 15.37 3.70
C ALA A 243 10.36 14.89 2.91
N PHE A 244 10.42 15.01 1.60
CA PHE A 244 9.38 14.59 0.66
C PHE A 244 9.95 13.64 -0.38
N VAL A 245 9.11 12.77 -0.91
CA VAL A 245 9.49 11.82 -1.94
C VAL A 245 8.41 11.70 -3.00
N ALA A 246 8.82 11.54 -4.25
CA ALA A 246 7.93 11.17 -5.34
C ALA A 246 8.46 9.95 -6.11
N VAL A 247 7.55 9.06 -6.51
CA VAL A 247 7.84 7.90 -7.36
C VAL A 247 7.25 8.17 -8.73
N LEU A 248 8.11 8.29 -9.74
CA LEU A 248 7.75 8.63 -11.11
C LEU A 248 7.85 7.40 -12.01
N ASP A 249 6.82 7.18 -12.81
CA ASP A 249 6.84 6.17 -13.88
C ASP A 249 7.74 6.62 -15.04
N ASN A 250 8.48 5.67 -15.61
CA ASN A 250 9.33 5.86 -16.79
C ASN A 250 10.32 7.01 -16.64
N GLY A 251 11.47 6.72 -16.02
CA GLY A 251 12.53 7.66 -15.65
C GLY A 251 13.15 8.49 -16.78
N ASP A 252 12.38 9.44 -17.28
CA ASP A 252 12.77 10.45 -18.25
C ASP A 252 13.51 11.58 -17.53
N SER A 253 14.82 11.68 -17.77
CA SER A 253 15.68 12.71 -17.19
C SER A 253 15.18 14.13 -17.46
N ARG A 254 14.63 14.41 -18.65
CA ARG A 254 14.10 15.74 -18.99
C ARG A 254 12.90 16.10 -18.12
N ARG A 255 12.07 15.10 -17.83
CA ARG A 255 10.91 15.27 -16.95
C ARG A 255 11.36 15.58 -15.52
N VAL A 256 12.37 14.87 -15.03
CA VAL A 256 12.91 15.07 -13.69
C VAL A 256 13.56 16.45 -13.54
N GLU A 257 14.31 16.91 -14.55
CA GLU A 257 14.86 18.25 -14.62
C GLU A 257 13.75 19.32 -14.58
N ALA A 258 12.74 19.19 -15.44
CA ALA A 258 11.61 20.12 -15.45
C ALA A 258 10.82 20.15 -14.12
N ILE A 259 10.68 19.00 -13.45
CA ILE A 259 10.08 18.93 -12.11
C ILE A 259 10.95 19.68 -11.10
N THR A 260 12.26 19.47 -11.15
CA THR A 260 13.24 20.08 -10.25
C THR A 260 13.25 21.61 -10.38
N GLU A 261 13.30 22.13 -11.61
CA GLU A 261 13.26 23.57 -11.90
C GLU A 261 11.99 24.23 -11.37
N ARG A 262 10.83 23.60 -11.60
CA ARG A 262 9.54 24.13 -11.10
C ARG A 262 9.47 24.13 -9.59
N LEU A 263 10.03 23.13 -8.91
CA LEU A 263 10.09 23.09 -7.45
C LEU A 263 10.97 24.20 -6.89
N HIS A 264 12.12 24.47 -7.51
CA HIS A 264 12.98 25.59 -7.14
C HIS A 264 12.29 26.93 -7.36
N ALA A 265 11.70 27.15 -8.53
CA ALA A 265 10.95 28.38 -8.83
C ALA A 265 9.77 28.59 -7.89
N ALA A 266 9.04 27.52 -7.53
CA ALA A 266 7.95 27.59 -6.57
C ALA A 266 8.45 27.93 -5.16
N ALA A 267 9.59 27.37 -4.72
CA ALA A 267 10.20 27.72 -3.44
C ALA A 267 10.65 29.20 -3.41
N ASP A 268 11.28 29.69 -4.48
CA ASP A 268 11.72 31.08 -4.60
C ASP A 268 10.56 32.08 -4.62
N ALA A 269 9.42 31.68 -5.19
CA ALA A 269 8.19 32.46 -5.24
C ALA A 269 7.42 32.45 -3.91
N TYR A 270 7.71 31.54 -2.98
CA TYR A 270 6.99 31.44 -1.71
C TYR A 270 7.15 32.73 -0.88
N ARG A 271 6.04 33.26 -0.39
CA ARG A 271 6.00 34.35 0.57
C ARG A 271 5.08 33.94 1.71
N ASP A 272 5.62 33.95 2.92
CA ASP A 272 4.80 33.70 4.10
C ASP A 272 3.84 34.89 4.35
N PRO A 273 2.55 34.65 4.65
CA PRO A 273 1.58 35.72 4.90
C PRO A 273 1.94 36.63 6.08
N GLN A 274 2.61 36.10 7.09
CA GLN A 274 3.00 36.84 8.30
C GLN A 274 4.45 37.31 8.24
N HIS A 275 5.30 36.61 7.47
CA HIS A 275 6.74 36.87 7.37
C HIS A 275 7.22 36.96 5.90
N PRO A 276 6.92 38.04 5.17
CA PRO A 276 7.26 38.18 3.75
C PRO A 276 8.76 38.10 3.43
N GLU A 277 9.63 38.29 4.42
CA GLU A 277 11.08 38.15 4.36
C GLU A 277 11.57 36.70 4.38
N LEU A 278 10.74 35.75 4.85
CA LEU A 278 11.07 34.34 4.87
C LEU A 278 11.35 33.85 3.43
N ARG A 279 12.47 33.18 3.24
CA ARG A 279 12.86 32.56 1.97
C ARG A 279 12.91 31.06 2.13
N LEU A 280 12.13 30.37 1.32
CA LEU A 280 12.07 28.93 1.31
C LEU A 280 13.14 28.39 0.37
N ARG A 281 13.90 27.40 0.81
CA ARG A 281 14.87 26.70 -0.03
C ARG A 281 14.62 25.21 0.05
N VAL A 282 14.67 24.57 -1.11
CA VAL A 282 14.55 23.13 -1.24
C VAL A 282 15.78 22.57 -1.92
N ARG A 283 16.13 21.34 -1.60
CA ARG A 283 17.12 20.55 -2.31
C ARG A 283 16.42 19.36 -2.96
N VAL A 284 16.71 19.11 -4.22
CA VAL A 284 16.11 18.04 -5.00
C VAL A 284 17.21 17.13 -5.54
N VAL A 285 17.08 15.83 -5.33
CA VAL A 285 17.96 14.81 -5.91
C VAL A 285 17.11 13.67 -6.46
N HIS A 286 17.66 12.90 -7.38
CA HIS A 286 16.94 11.75 -7.93
C HIS A 286 17.87 10.56 -8.21
N ALA A 287 17.24 9.39 -8.30
CA ALA A 287 17.86 8.18 -8.81
C ALA A 287 16.84 7.35 -9.56
N THR A 288 17.28 6.70 -10.63
CA THR A 288 16.44 5.85 -11.48
C THR A 288 16.90 4.42 -11.32
N GLY A 289 15.99 3.56 -10.85
CA GLY A 289 16.26 2.15 -10.64
C GLY A 289 15.72 1.28 -11.76
N ARG A 290 16.36 0.13 -11.95
CA ARG A 290 15.88 -1.00 -12.76
C ARG A 290 16.07 -2.31 -11.99
N ALA A 291 15.25 -3.32 -12.27
CA ALA A 291 15.51 -4.73 -11.94
C ALA A 291 16.16 -4.95 -10.55
N GLY A 292 15.42 -4.68 -9.47
CA GLY A 292 15.87 -4.97 -8.10
C GLY A 292 16.79 -3.95 -7.44
N GLN A 293 17.24 -2.92 -8.18
CA GLN A 293 17.94 -1.78 -7.59
C GLN A 293 17.07 -1.04 -6.55
N ASP A 294 17.74 -0.30 -5.67
CA ASP A 294 17.09 0.53 -4.65
C ASP A 294 17.36 2.02 -4.92
N PRO A 295 16.58 2.65 -5.83
CA PRO A 295 16.77 4.05 -6.17
C PRO A 295 16.50 5.00 -4.99
N LEU A 296 15.68 4.62 -4.02
CA LEU A 296 15.49 5.41 -2.80
C LEU A 296 16.79 5.52 -2.01
N ALA A 297 17.46 4.40 -1.75
CA ALA A 297 18.74 4.39 -1.04
C ALA A 297 19.83 5.17 -1.81
N GLU A 298 19.85 5.09 -3.15
CA GLU A 298 20.76 5.91 -3.96
C GLU A 298 20.45 7.41 -3.87
N ALA A 299 19.18 7.79 -3.94
CA ALA A 299 18.77 9.19 -3.82
C ALA A 299 19.09 9.75 -2.42
N GLU A 300 18.93 8.96 -1.37
CA GLU A 300 19.29 9.37 0.01
C GLU A 300 20.80 9.59 0.17
N ARG A 301 21.62 8.72 -0.42
CA ARG A 301 23.08 8.91 -0.44
C ARG A 301 23.49 10.19 -1.16
N LYS A 302 22.92 10.47 -2.34
CA LYS A 302 23.15 11.74 -3.07
C LYS A 302 22.74 12.96 -2.25
N LEU A 303 21.66 12.87 -1.48
CA LEU A 303 21.21 13.95 -0.61
C LEU A 303 22.20 14.21 0.55
N GLY A 304 22.78 13.14 1.11
CA GLY A 304 23.80 13.21 2.15
C GLY A 304 25.12 13.82 1.66
N GLU A 305 25.60 13.38 0.49
CA GLU A 305 26.82 13.90 -0.13
C GLU A 305 26.73 15.40 -0.44
N ALA A 306 25.57 15.90 -0.88
CA ALA A 306 25.34 17.32 -1.13
C ALA A 306 25.21 18.17 0.16
N SER A 307 25.20 17.55 1.33
CA SER A 307 25.09 18.20 2.64
C SER A 307 26.42 18.37 3.37
N SER A 308 27.50 17.77 2.85
CA SER A 308 28.90 17.99 3.29
C SER A 308 29.54 19.12 2.49
#